data_AF-A0AAE9ZXG1-F1
#
_entry.id   AF-A0AAE9ZXG1-F1
#
_cell.length_a   1.000
_cell.length_b   1.000
_cell.length_c   1.000
_cell.angle_alpha   90.00
_cell.angle_beta   90.00
_cell.angle_gamma   90.00
#
_symmetry.space_group_name_H-M   'P 1'
#
loop_
_entity.id
_entity.type
_entity.pdbx_description
1 polymer ?
#
loop_
_entity_poly.entity_id
_entity_poly.type
_entity_poly.pdbx_seq_one_letter_code
_entity_poly.pdbx_strand_id
1 'polypeptide(L)'
;MKKKPITYAISFAKAAQLTSDAQINNAVFATALARALTENLNLQGFELATDSATADQLLVVHAGTTQPPHRFSSHDEMFSVMPSLEDGLTWIQNTELLGYARAYNDLSQFAGMSLGQTMRQDLNDDLDSSRNYIVITAYDFGAAQSGQRAPVLWRTHVSVEAGIVPLSDQVDTLLATASGFLGRNSKRLIRRFNSEVQIGTATVVEEDVR
;
A
#
# COMPACT_ATOMS: atom_id res chain seq x y z
N MET A 1 29.25 2.99 17.60
CA MET A 1 29.47 2.64 16.18
C MET A 1 28.25 3.09 15.39
N LYS A 2 28.43 3.88 14.32
CA LYS A 2 27.30 4.22 13.42
C LYS A 2 26.96 2.98 12.59
N LYS A 3 25.67 2.62 12.53
CA LYS A 3 25.20 1.51 11.69
C LYS A 3 25.45 1.89 10.23
N LYS A 4 26.00 0.96 9.42
CA LYS A 4 26.17 1.16 7.98
C LYS A 4 24.78 1.41 7.36
N PRO A 5 24.63 2.41 6.47
CA PRO A 5 23.39 2.62 5.73
C PRO A 5 23.06 1.40 4.87
N ILE A 6 21.78 1.16 4.65
CA ILE A 6 21.28 0.10 3.75
C ILE A 6 21.14 0.72 2.36
N THR A 7 21.84 0.19 1.36
CA THR A 7 21.73 0.71 0.00
C THR A 7 20.54 0.10 -0.74
N TYR A 8 19.87 0.87 -1.59
CA TYR A 8 18.73 0.38 -2.36
C TYR A 8 18.68 0.89 -3.79
N ALA A 9 18.04 0.12 -4.66
CA ALA A 9 17.62 0.54 -6.00
C ALA A 9 16.09 0.61 -6.06
N ILE A 10 15.52 1.51 -6.87
CA ILE A 10 14.07 1.63 -7.03
C ILE A 10 13.65 1.12 -8.41
N SER A 11 12.60 0.32 -8.45
CA SER A 11 11.86 -0.04 -9.65
C SER A 11 10.39 0.32 -9.45
N PHE A 12 9.81 0.99 -10.44
CA PHE A 12 8.38 1.27 -10.45
C PHE A 12 7.67 0.18 -11.24
N ALA A 13 6.83 -0.59 -10.56
CA ALA A 13 6.00 -1.61 -11.20
C ALA A 13 4.61 -1.03 -11.51
N LYS A 14 4.09 -1.37 -12.69
CA LYS A 14 2.74 -0.96 -13.09
C LYS A 14 1.71 -1.89 -12.44
N ALA A 15 0.77 -1.33 -11.68
CA ALA A 15 -0.50 -2.00 -11.38
C ALA A 15 -1.47 -1.85 -12.56
N ALA A 16 -1.05 -2.26 -13.77
CA ALA A 16 -1.71 -1.90 -15.03
C ALA A 16 -3.14 -2.44 -15.21
N GLN A 17 -3.57 -3.39 -14.38
CA GLN A 17 -4.89 -4.03 -14.47
C GLN A 17 -5.94 -3.42 -13.53
N LEU A 18 -5.54 -2.57 -12.57
CA LEU A 18 -6.41 -2.17 -11.45
C LEU A 18 -6.51 -0.66 -11.25
N THR A 19 -5.83 0.12 -12.09
CA THR A 19 -5.85 1.57 -12.01
C THR A 19 -6.50 2.18 -13.23
N SER A 20 -7.50 3.03 -13.00
CA SER A 20 -8.02 3.95 -14.01
C SER A 20 -7.20 5.24 -14.11
N ASP A 21 -6.21 5.42 -13.23
CA ASP A 21 -5.42 6.65 -13.16
C ASP A 21 -4.29 6.64 -14.20
N ALA A 22 -4.53 7.37 -15.31
CA ALA A 22 -3.57 7.55 -16.39
C ALA A 22 -2.25 8.21 -15.92
N GLN A 23 -2.25 8.93 -14.80
CA GLN A 23 -1.09 9.66 -14.29
C GLN A 23 0.02 8.74 -13.78
N ILE A 24 -0.29 7.50 -13.42
CA ILE A 24 0.71 6.51 -12.96
C ILE A 24 1.70 6.16 -14.09
N ASN A 25 1.31 6.35 -15.35
CA ASN A 25 2.19 6.14 -16.50
C ASN A 25 3.05 7.38 -16.84
N ASN A 26 2.96 8.46 -16.07
CA ASN A 26 3.70 9.69 -16.33
C ASN A 26 5.10 9.64 -15.69
N ALA A 27 6.15 9.86 -16.49
CA ALA A 27 7.52 9.96 -16.00
C ALA A 27 7.70 11.06 -14.92
N VAL A 28 6.88 12.11 -14.97
CA VAL A 28 6.83 13.17 -13.94
C VAL A 28 6.35 12.59 -12.60
N PHE A 29 5.30 11.77 -12.61
CA PHE A 29 4.80 11.11 -11.40
C PHE A 29 5.86 10.17 -10.81
N ALA A 30 6.45 9.31 -11.64
CA ALA A 30 7.51 8.39 -11.19
C ALA A 30 8.71 9.14 -10.59
N THR A 31 9.09 10.28 -11.16
CA THR A 31 10.18 11.13 -10.66
C THR A 31 9.81 11.79 -9.32
N ALA A 32 8.60 12.33 -9.20
CA ALA A 32 8.11 12.91 -7.95
C ALA A 32 8.06 11.86 -6.83
N LEU A 33 7.52 10.68 -7.13
CA LEU A 33 7.46 9.54 -6.23
C LEU A 33 8.86 9.05 -5.81
N ALA A 34 9.81 8.93 -6.76
CA ALA A 34 11.19 8.55 -6.46
C ALA A 34 11.87 9.53 -5.50
N ARG A 35 11.69 10.84 -5.76
CA ARG A 35 12.25 11.91 -4.94
C ARG A 35 11.68 11.87 -3.52
N ALA A 36 10.36 11.89 -3.38
CA ALA A 36 9.68 11.86 -2.09
C ALA A 36 10.03 10.59 -1.29
N LEU A 37 10.10 9.44 -1.97
CA LEU A 37 10.47 8.18 -1.32
C LEU A 37 11.92 8.22 -0.81
N THR A 38 12.83 8.75 -1.62
CA THR A 38 14.25 8.90 -1.25
C THR A 38 14.43 9.82 -0.05
N GLU A 39 13.74 10.97 -0.03
CA GLU A 39 13.78 11.90 1.11
C GLU A 39 13.35 11.19 2.40
N ASN A 40 12.27 10.41 2.37
CA ASN A 40 11.75 9.72 3.55
C ASN A 40 12.59 8.49 3.97
N LEU A 41 13.16 7.75 3.01
CA LEU A 41 14.05 6.62 3.27
C LEU A 41 15.39 7.05 3.87
N ASN A 42 15.94 8.18 3.42
CA ASN A 42 17.17 8.75 3.98
C ASN A 42 17.03 9.03 5.50
N LEU A 43 15.85 9.48 5.94
CA LEU A 43 15.55 9.68 7.36
C LEU A 43 15.58 8.37 8.18
N GLN A 44 15.38 7.22 7.53
CA GLN A 44 15.42 5.89 8.13
C GLN A 44 16.79 5.20 8.00
N GLY A 45 17.80 5.87 7.43
CA GLY A 45 19.15 5.33 7.27
C GLY A 45 19.31 4.41 6.05
N PHE A 46 18.42 4.53 5.07
CA PHE A 46 18.58 3.95 3.74
C PHE A 46 19.27 4.97 2.83
N GLU A 47 20.01 4.50 1.84
CA GLU A 47 20.67 5.35 0.84
C GLU A 47 20.44 4.81 -0.56
N LEU A 48 20.11 5.70 -1.51
CA LEU A 48 19.98 5.31 -2.90
C LEU A 48 21.36 4.87 -3.43
N ALA A 49 21.42 3.68 -4.02
CA ALA A 49 22.66 3.15 -4.59
C ALA A 49 23.08 3.98 -5.81
N THR A 50 24.36 4.34 -5.88
CA THR A 50 24.95 5.06 -7.02
C THR A 50 25.05 4.18 -8.27
N ASP A 51 25.19 2.87 -8.06
CA ASP A 51 25.11 1.84 -9.07
C ASP A 51 24.10 0.81 -8.58
N SER A 52 23.08 0.51 -9.38
CA SER A 52 22.05 -0.45 -9.00
C SER A 52 22.68 -1.79 -8.64
N ALA A 53 23.75 -2.21 -9.32
CA ALA A 53 24.46 -3.46 -9.04
C ALA A 53 25.00 -3.59 -7.61
N THR A 54 25.18 -2.45 -6.92
CA THR A 54 25.71 -2.38 -5.54
C THR A 54 24.63 -2.23 -4.47
N ALA A 55 23.35 -2.25 -4.86
CA ALA A 55 22.25 -2.15 -3.92
C ALA A 55 22.12 -3.41 -3.05
N ASP A 56 21.93 -3.24 -1.74
CA ASP A 56 21.57 -4.34 -0.84
C ASP A 56 20.11 -4.79 -1.11
N GLN A 57 19.23 -3.83 -1.45
CA GLN A 57 17.79 -4.07 -1.64
C GLN A 57 17.25 -3.54 -2.96
N LEU A 58 16.28 -4.26 -3.54
CA LEU A 58 15.46 -3.75 -4.65
C LEU A 58 14.10 -3.36 -4.10
N LEU A 59 13.77 -2.08 -4.17
CA LEU A 59 12.45 -1.57 -3.85
C LEU A 59 11.58 -1.62 -5.10
N VAL A 60 10.54 -2.42 -5.07
CA VAL A 60 9.48 -2.41 -6.09
C VAL A 60 8.32 -1.61 -5.53
N VAL A 61 7.99 -0.52 -6.22
CA VAL A 61 6.92 0.40 -5.81
C VAL A 61 5.74 0.23 -6.75
N HIS A 62 4.60 -0.12 -6.16
CA HIS A 62 3.29 -0.10 -6.80
C HIS A 62 2.51 1.09 -6.27
N ALA A 63 1.83 1.83 -7.13
CA ALA A 63 0.98 2.93 -6.70
C ALA A 63 -0.23 3.00 -7.60
N GLY A 64 -1.37 3.40 -7.05
CA GLY A 64 -2.58 3.65 -7.83
C GLY A 64 -3.81 3.92 -7.00
N THR A 65 -4.97 3.76 -7.63
CA THR A 65 -6.28 3.94 -6.97
C THR A 65 -7.05 2.63 -7.04
N THR A 66 -7.56 2.14 -5.91
CA THR A 66 -8.44 0.97 -5.90
C THR A 66 -9.77 1.28 -6.58
N GLN A 67 -10.36 0.26 -7.20
CA GLN A 67 -11.74 0.34 -7.68
C GLN A 67 -12.66 -0.28 -6.62
N PRO A 68 -13.68 0.43 -6.13
CA PRO A 68 -14.63 -0.17 -5.21
C PRO A 68 -15.36 -1.30 -5.96
N PRO A 69 -15.67 -2.43 -5.28
CA PRO A 69 -16.51 -3.46 -5.88
C PRO A 69 -17.83 -2.84 -6.33
N HIS A 70 -18.41 -3.34 -7.42
CA HIS A 70 -19.65 -2.84 -7.99
C HIS A 70 -20.83 -3.27 -7.10
N ARG A 71 -20.92 -2.72 -5.89
CA ARG A 71 -22.09 -2.92 -5.05
C ARG A 71 -23.24 -2.12 -5.65
N PHE A 72 -24.17 -2.85 -6.25
CA PHE A 72 -25.40 -2.38 -6.87
C PHE A 72 -25.91 -1.06 -6.28
N SER A 73 -25.61 0.03 -6.96
CA SER A 73 -26.25 1.30 -6.72
C SER A 73 -27.65 1.23 -7.33
N SER A 74 -28.66 1.19 -6.47
CA SER A 74 -30.10 1.39 -6.71
C SER A 74 -31.01 0.15 -6.65
N HIS A 75 -32.10 0.39 -5.91
CA HIS A 75 -33.34 -0.31 -5.59
C HIS A 75 -33.99 -1.32 -6.57
N ASP A 76 -33.45 -1.64 -7.75
CA ASP A 76 -34.26 -2.28 -8.81
C ASP A 76 -34.02 -3.78 -9.11
N GLU A 77 -33.05 -4.47 -8.50
CA GLU A 77 -32.90 -5.92 -8.75
C GLU A 77 -32.64 -6.73 -7.46
N MET A 78 -33.75 -6.99 -6.76
CA MET A 78 -33.84 -7.71 -5.46
C MET A 78 -33.54 -9.24 -5.55
N PHE A 79 -32.79 -9.71 -6.54
CA PHE A 79 -32.53 -11.16 -6.74
C PHE A 79 -31.05 -11.57 -6.82
N SER A 80 -30.11 -10.64 -6.67
CA SER A 80 -28.67 -10.94 -6.68
C SER A 80 -28.15 -11.12 -5.24
N VAL A 81 -28.50 -12.21 -4.57
CA VAL A 81 -28.04 -12.48 -3.17
C VAL A 81 -26.56 -12.90 -3.12
N MET A 82 -25.86 -12.95 -4.27
CA MET A 82 -24.44 -13.26 -4.34
C MET A 82 -23.67 -12.13 -5.02
N PRO A 83 -22.57 -11.64 -4.41
CA PRO A 83 -21.64 -10.78 -5.12
C PRO A 83 -21.18 -11.49 -6.39
N SER A 84 -21.01 -10.75 -7.48
CA SER A 84 -20.50 -11.35 -8.71
C SER A 84 -19.08 -11.90 -8.46
N LEU A 85 -18.64 -12.86 -9.28
CA LEU A 85 -17.25 -13.36 -9.21
C LEU A 85 -16.25 -12.20 -9.36
N GLU A 86 -16.59 -11.22 -10.18
CA GLU A 86 -15.79 -10.01 -10.41
C GLU A 86 -15.69 -9.13 -9.16
N ASP A 87 -16.79 -8.92 -8.44
CA ASP A 87 -16.78 -8.20 -7.15
C ASP A 87 -15.95 -8.95 -6.10
N GLY A 88 -16.08 -10.28 -6.06
CA GLY A 88 -15.28 -11.12 -5.16
C GLY A 88 -13.77 -11.01 -5.46
N LEU A 89 -13.39 -11.04 -6.74
CA LEU A 89 -11.99 -10.88 -7.15
C LEU A 89 -11.46 -9.48 -6.85
N THR A 90 -12.26 -8.44 -7.13
CA THR A 90 -11.92 -7.04 -6.84
C THR A 90 -11.71 -6.83 -5.33
N TRP A 91 -12.59 -7.41 -4.51
CA TRP A 91 -12.46 -7.34 -3.05
C TRP A 91 -11.18 -8.03 -2.55
N ILE A 92 -10.85 -9.22 -3.07
CA ILE A 92 -9.60 -9.93 -2.72
C ILE A 92 -8.38 -9.10 -3.13
N GLN A 93 -8.41 -8.52 -4.33
CA GLN A 93 -7.31 -7.68 -4.83
C GLN A 93 -7.12 -6.41 -3.98
N ASN A 94 -8.19 -5.69 -3.68
CA ASN A 94 -8.13 -4.50 -2.83
C ASN A 94 -7.65 -4.86 -1.42
N THR A 95 -8.06 -6.02 -0.89
CA THR A 95 -7.59 -6.51 0.42
C THR A 95 -6.08 -6.69 0.43
N GLU A 96 -5.49 -7.24 -0.64
CA GLU A 96 -4.03 -7.38 -0.79
C GLU A 96 -3.36 -6.01 -0.98
N LEU A 97 -3.86 -5.17 -1.89
CA LEU A 97 -3.27 -3.85 -2.17
C LEU A 97 -3.25 -2.94 -0.94
N LEU A 98 -4.28 -3.02 -0.11
CA LEU A 98 -4.39 -2.25 1.13
C LEU A 98 -3.75 -2.96 2.34
N GLY A 99 -3.22 -4.18 2.18
CA GLY A 99 -2.57 -4.94 3.26
C GLY A 99 -3.53 -5.48 4.33
N TYR A 100 -4.83 -5.55 4.05
CA TYR A 100 -5.85 -5.93 5.03
C TYR A 100 -5.97 -7.43 5.26
N ALA A 101 -5.33 -8.27 4.45
CA ALA A 101 -5.40 -9.72 4.58
C ALA A 101 -5.08 -10.17 6.02
N ARG A 102 -4.02 -9.62 6.62
CA ARG A 102 -3.66 -9.91 8.01
C ARG A 102 -4.65 -9.33 9.01
N ALA A 103 -5.13 -8.10 8.80
CA ALA A 103 -6.11 -7.48 9.68
C ALA A 103 -7.38 -8.34 9.77
N TYR A 104 -7.85 -8.90 8.65
CA TYR A 104 -8.96 -9.86 8.64
C TYR A 104 -8.66 -11.15 9.39
N ASN A 105 -7.44 -11.68 9.28
CA ASN A 105 -7.03 -12.87 10.04
C ASN A 105 -7.02 -12.59 11.56
N ASP A 106 -6.54 -11.42 11.97
CA ASP A 106 -6.48 -11.01 13.38
C ASP A 106 -7.87 -10.79 13.98
N LEU A 107 -8.89 -10.45 13.18
CA LEU A 107 -10.28 -10.34 13.63
C LEU A 107 -10.84 -11.65 14.21
N SER A 108 -10.29 -12.81 13.84
CA SER A 108 -10.68 -14.10 14.43
C SER A 108 -10.54 -14.13 15.94
N GLN A 109 -9.57 -13.38 16.50
CA GLN A 109 -9.34 -13.27 17.94
C GLN A 109 -10.45 -12.49 18.67
N PHE A 110 -11.26 -11.72 17.93
CA PHE A 110 -12.35 -10.89 18.43
C PHE A 110 -13.73 -11.39 17.98
N ALA A 111 -13.81 -12.63 17.49
CA ALA A 111 -15.05 -13.21 17.01
C ALA A 111 -16.14 -13.20 18.11
N GLY A 112 -17.33 -12.70 17.76
CA GLY A 112 -18.46 -12.59 18.68
C GLY A 112 -18.43 -11.36 19.60
N MET A 113 -17.36 -10.55 19.56
CA MET A 113 -17.26 -9.30 20.32
C MET A 113 -17.70 -8.10 19.47
N SER A 114 -18.32 -7.10 20.12
CA SER A 114 -18.71 -5.85 19.45
C SER A 114 -17.52 -5.16 18.78
N LEU A 115 -16.35 -5.16 19.43
CA LEU A 115 -15.14 -4.56 18.88
C LEU A 115 -14.70 -5.21 17.57
N GLY A 116 -14.78 -6.55 17.47
CA GLY A 116 -14.46 -7.26 16.24
C GLY A 116 -15.41 -6.95 15.09
N GLN A 117 -16.69 -6.69 15.38
CA GLN A 117 -17.66 -6.25 14.38
C GLN A 117 -17.38 -4.83 13.89
N THR A 118 -17.06 -3.90 14.79
CA THR A 118 -16.68 -2.52 14.41
C THR A 118 -15.42 -2.52 13.55
N MET A 119 -14.36 -3.22 13.96
CA MET A 119 -13.12 -3.30 13.17
C MET A 119 -13.35 -3.93 11.79
N ARG A 120 -14.22 -4.96 11.70
CA ARG A 120 -14.61 -5.55 10.42
C ARG A 120 -15.33 -4.55 9.53
N GLN A 121 -16.26 -3.79 10.11
CA GLN A 121 -17.01 -2.77 9.38
C GLN A 121 -16.05 -1.70 8.83
N ASP A 122 -15.12 -1.21 9.65
CA ASP A 122 -14.14 -0.20 9.22
C ASP A 122 -13.28 -0.69 8.03
N LEU A 123 -12.83 -1.96 8.05
CA LEU A 123 -12.09 -2.54 6.93
C LEU A 123 -12.96 -2.72 5.68
N ASN A 124 -14.22 -3.09 5.85
CA ASN A 124 -15.15 -3.21 4.73
C ASN A 124 -15.45 -1.84 4.11
N ASP A 125 -15.66 -0.81 4.92
CA ASP A 125 -15.91 0.56 4.47
C ASP A 125 -14.69 1.10 3.68
N ASP A 126 -13.49 0.77 4.14
CA ASP A 126 -12.26 1.09 3.42
C ASP A 126 -12.14 0.37 2.07
N LEU A 127 -12.67 -0.86 1.95
CA LEU A 127 -12.66 -1.64 0.70
C LEU A 127 -13.80 -1.27 -0.26
N ASP A 128 -14.89 -0.73 0.27
CA ASP A 128 -16.07 -0.28 -0.47
C ASP A 128 -15.88 1.14 -1.05
N SER A 129 -14.78 1.82 -0.71
CA SER A 129 -14.42 3.14 -1.23
C SER A 129 -13.13 3.09 -2.07
N SER A 130 -13.02 4.01 -3.04
CA SER A 130 -11.78 4.19 -3.80
C SER A 130 -10.68 4.73 -2.89
N ARG A 131 -9.50 4.10 -2.92
CA ARG A 131 -8.34 4.52 -2.13
C ARG A 131 -7.12 4.71 -3.01
N ASN A 132 -6.49 5.86 -2.87
CA ASN A 132 -5.16 6.10 -3.43
C ASN A 132 -4.15 5.38 -2.54
N TYR A 133 -3.25 4.60 -3.13
CA TYR A 133 -2.32 3.75 -2.40
C TYR A 133 -0.90 3.80 -2.99
N ILE A 134 0.07 3.50 -2.13
CA ILE A 134 1.46 3.21 -2.46
C ILE A 134 1.86 1.96 -1.67
N VAL A 135 2.30 0.91 -2.36
CA VAL A 135 2.88 -0.29 -1.79
C VAL A 135 4.36 -0.35 -2.17
N ILE A 136 5.23 -0.37 -1.17
CA ILE A 136 6.68 -0.45 -1.33
C ILE A 136 7.09 -1.83 -0.81
N THR A 137 7.59 -2.68 -1.70
CA THR A 137 8.12 -3.99 -1.31
C THR A 137 9.63 -3.99 -1.52
N ALA A 138 10.38 -4.28 -0.47
CA ALA A 138 11.82 -4.48 -0.56
C ALA A 138 12.15 -5.95 -0.73
N TYR A 139 13.00 -6.24 -1.69
CA TYR A 139 13.55 -7.56 -1.94
C TYR A 139 15.04 -7.58 -1.65
N ASP A 140 15.56 -8.75 -1.26
CA ASP A 140 17.01 -9.00 -1.25
C ASP A 140 17.55 -8.95 -2.68
N PHE A 141 18.34 -7.93 -2.99
CA PHE A 141 18.79 -7.72 -4.36
C PHE A 141 19.90 -8.68 -4.78
N GLY A 142 20.74 -9.11 -3.85
CA GLY A 142 21.77 -10.11 -4.13
C GLY A 142 21.14 -11.43 -4.56
N ALA A 143 20.07 -11.86 -3.87
CA ALA A 143 19.28 -13.02 -4.28
C ALA A 143 18.64 -12.81 -5.66
N ALA A 144 18.05 -11.64 -5.92
CA ALA A 144 17.43 -11.31 -7.21
C ALA A 144 18.43 -11.38 -8.39
N GLN A 145 19.63 -10.84 -8.22
CA GLN A 145 20.68 -10.83 -9.24
C GLN A 145 21.18 -12.24 -9.59
N SER A 146 21.17 -13.16 -8.62
CA SER A 146 21.60 -14.55 -8.82
C SER A 146 20.61 -15.42 -9.61
N GLY A 147 19.51 -14.83 -10.10
CA GLY A 147 18.44 -15.54 -10.80
C GLY A 147 17.54 -16.38 -9.88
N GLN A 148 17.69 -16.23 -8.57
CA GLN A 148 16.83 -16.87 -7.58
C GLN A 148 15.59 -16.02 -7.32
N ARG A 149 14.54 -16.65 -6.79
CA ARG A 149 13.38 -15.92 -6.26
C ARG A 149 13.85 -15.07 -5.09
N ALA A 150 13.86 -13.75 -5.28
CA ALA A 150 14.29 -12.81 -4.25
C ALA A 150 13.34 -12.86 -3.04
N PRO A 151 13.82 -13.13 -1.83
CA PRO A 151 13.04 -12.97 -0.61
C PRO A 151 12.59 -11.52 -0.44
N VAL A 152 11.36 -11.32 0.03
CA VAL A 152 10.90 -9.99 0.47
C VAL A 152 11.41 -9.75 1.88
N LEU A 153 12.07 -8.63 2.09
CA LEU A 153 12.67 -8.21 3.35
C LEU A 153 11.67 -7.42 4.22
N TRP A 154 10.86 -6.59 3.57
CA TRP A 154 9.78 -5.83 4.19
C TRP A 154 8.82 -5.32 3.12
N ARG A 155 7.59 -5.04 3.52
CA ARG A 155 6.58 -4.42 2.67
C ARG A 155 5.82 -3.35 3.44
N THR A 156 5.66 -2.17 2.86
CA THR A 156 4.85 -1.07 3.41
C THR A 156 3.77 -0.67 2.42
N HIS A 157 2.52 -0.86 2.81
CA HIS A 157 1.32 -0.32 2.20
C HIS A 157 0.98 0.99 2.90
N VAL A 158 0.67 2.01 2.14
CA VAL A 158 0.06 3.24 2.64
C VAL A 158 -1.05 3.63 1.70
N SER A 159 -2.21 3.98 2.25
CA SER A 159 -3.38 4.33 1.47
C SER A 159 -4.15 5.47 2.09
N VAL A 160 -4.89 6.20 1.29
CA VAL A 160 -5.78 7.27 1.72
C VAL A 160 -7.06 7.15 0.91
N GLU A 161 -8.19 7.54 1.49
CA GLU A 161 -9.41 7.67 0.69
C GLU A 161 -9.16 8.64 -0.47
N ALA A 162 -9.45 8.21 -1.71
CA ALA A 162 -9.10 8.97 -2.91
C ALA A 162 -9.88 10.29 -2.98
N GLY A 163 -11.18 10.25 -2.65
CA GLY A 163 -12.07 11.40 -2.75
C GLY A 163 -12.00 12.04 -4.14
N ILE A 164 -11.83 13.37 -4.17
CA ILE A 164 -11.65 14.14 -5.42
C ILE A 164 -10.18 14.44 -5.75
N VAL A 165 -9.24 14.07 -4.87
CA VAL A 165 -7.83 14.46 -5.00
C VAL A 165 -7.07 13.34 -5.70
N PRO A 166 -6.34 13.62 -6.80
CA PRO A 166 -5.59 12.59 -7.50
C PRO A 166 -4.41 12.11 -6.64
N LEU A 167 -3.96 10.87 -6.90
CA LEU A 167 -2.83 10.28 -6.18
C LEU A 167 -1.56 11.13 -6.30
N SER A 168 -1.32 11.76 -7.45
CA SER A 168 -0.15 12.61 -7.71
C SER A 168 0.00 13.75 -6.70
N ASP A 169 -1.12 14.33 -6.26
CA ASP A 169 -1.14 15.41 -5.26
C ASP A 169 -1.01 14.90 -3.82
N GLN A 170 -1.13 13.59 -3.61
CA GLN A 170 -1.12 12.96 -2.28
C GLN A 170 0.19 12.21 -1.97
N VAL A 171 1.09 12.05 -2.94
CA VAL A 171 2.34 11.28 -2.79
C VAL A 171 3.15 11.71 -1.58
N ASP A 172 3.42 13.02 -1.44
CA ASP A 172 4.24 13.54 -0.35
C ASP A 172 3.58 13.28 1.01
N THR A 173 2.26 13.43 1.10
CA THR A 173 1.50 13.18 2.34
C THR A 173 1.51 11.71 2.72
N LEU A 174 1.28 10.81 1.76
CA LEU A 174 1.31 9.36 1.98
C LEU A 174 2.69 8.91 2.45
N LEU A 175 3.75 9.34 1.78
CA LEU A 175 5.12 8.95 2.14
C LEU A 175 5.60 9.59 3.44
N ALA A 176 5.24 10.85 3.72
CA ALA A 176 5.52 11.46 5.02
C ALA A 176 4.83 10.71 6.16
N THR A 177 3.58 10.26 5.95
CA THR A 177 2.84 9.45 6.93
C THR A 177 3.50 8.08 7.15
N ALA A 178 3.99 7.46 6.08
CA ALA A 178 4.69 6.17 6.13
C ALA A 178 6.14 6.27 6.63
N SER A 179 6.75 7.45 6.62
CA SER A 179 8.19 7.68 6.82
C SER A 179 8.77 6.97 8.05
N GLY A 180 8.09 7.05 9.20
CA GLY A 180 8.53 6.43 10.45
C GLY A 180 8.38 4.91 10.51
N PHE A 181 7.83 4.30 9.47
CA PHE A 181 7.57 2.87 9.35
C PHE A 181 8.39 2.20 8.24
N LEU A 182 8.84 2.96 7.22
CA LEU A 182 9.67 2.42 6.14
C LEU A 182 10.86 1.59 6.65
N GLY A 183 10.97 0.35 6.16
CA GLY A 183 12.01 -0.59 6.57
C GLY A 183 11.85 -1.14 7.99
N ARG A 184 10.73 -0.86 8.65
CA ARG A 184 10.33 -1.43 9.93
C ARG A 184 9.22 -2.43 9.64
N ASN A 185 9.15 -3.47 10.44
CA ASN A 185 8.05 -4.42 10.40
C ASN A 185 7.22 -4.19 11.67
N SER A 186 6.13 -3.44 11.51
CA SER A 186 5.25 -3.04 12.61
C SER A 186 4.34 -4.16 13.13
N LYS A 187 4.22 -5.29 12.41
CA LYS A 187 3.42 -6.48 12.76
C LYS A 187 1.91 -6.26 12.93
N ARG A 188 1.38 -5.07 12.64
CA ARG A 188 -0.03 -4.71 12.82
C ARG A 188 -0.45 -3.59 11.88
N LEU A 189 -1.76 -3.51 11.60
CA LEU A 189 -2.37 -2.35 10.96
C LEU A 189 -2.21 -1.11 11.85
N ILE A 190 -1.74 0.00 11.28
CA ILE A 190 -1.62 1.29 11.97
C ILE A 190 -2.54 2.30 11.28
N ARG A 191 -3.66 2.61 11.94
CA ARG A 191 -4.57 3.69 11.54
C ARG A 191 -4.15 4.98 12.25
N ARG A 192 -3.89 6.04 11.50
CA ARG A 192 -3.67 7.39 12.07
C ARG A 192 -4.86 8.26 11.71
N PHE A 193 -5.44 8.90 12.71
CA PHE A 193 -6.49 9.89 12.53
C PHE A 193 -5.85 11.27 12.70
N ASN A 194 -5.64 12.00 11.61
CA ASN A 194 -5.26 13.41 11.69
C ASN A 194 -6.55 14.23 11.76
N SER A 195 -6.74 14.97 12.86
CA SER A 195 -7.98 15.67 13.20
C SER A 195 -8.06 17.11 12.69
N GLU A 196 -7.32 17.50 11.65
CA GLU A 196 -7.42 18.84 11.05
C GLU A 196 -7.78 18.75 9.56
N VAL A 197 -9.05 19.07 9.29
CA VAL A 197 -9.70 19.55 8.05
C VAL A 197 -9.07 19.19 6.69
N GLN A 198 -9.83 18.35 5.97
CA GLN A 198 -9.91 18.16 4.49
C GLN A 198 -8.61 17.93 3.71
N ILE A 199 -7.89 16.85 4.04
CA ILE A 199 -7.34 15.90 3.04
C ILE A 199 -7.61 14.51 3.62
N GLY A 200 -8.05 13.56 2.78
CA GLY A 200 -8.55 12.24 3.20
C GLY A 200 -7.65 11.48 4.19
N THR A 201 -8.24 10.51 4.89
CA THR A 201 -7.59 9.78 6.00
C THR A 201 -6.53 8.79 5.51
N ALA A 202 -5.25 9.05 5.80
CA ALA A 202 -4.14 8.15 5.46
C ALA A 202 -3.99 6.97 6.46
N THR A 203 -3.77 5.77 5.95
CA THR A 203 -3.69 4.47 6.62
C THR A 203 -2.41 3.76 6.20
N VAL A 204 -1.65 3.18 7.14
CA VAL A 204 -0.38 2.47 6.85
C VAL A 204 -0.49 1.00 7.31
N VAL A 205 -0.11 0.06 6.46
CA VAL A 205 -0.15 -1.40 6.70
C VAL A 205 1.15 -2.03 6.24
N GLU A 206 1.79 -2.91 7.01
CA GLU A 206 3.07 -3.53 6.61
C GLU A 206 3.03 -5.06 6.73
N GLU A 207 3.69 -5.76 5.81
CA GLU A 207 3.69 -7.23 5.72
C GLU A 207 5.09 -7.84 5.77
N ASP A 208 5.19 -8.99 6.42
CA ASP A 208 6.36 -9.88 6.41
C ASP A 208 6.19 -10.97 5.37
N VAL A 209 7.25 -11.29 4.65
CA VAL A 209 7.32 -12.49 3.82
C VAL A 209 8.41 -13.39 4.40
N ARG A 210 8.00 -14.58 4.82
CA ARG A 210 8.91 -15.62 5.32
C ARG A 210 9.39 -16.51 4.18
#